data_AF-A0A0B8Q9R1-F1
#
_entry.id   AF-A0A0B8Q9R1-F1
#
_cell.length_a   1.000
_cell.length_b   1.000
_cell.length_c   1.000
_cell.angle_alpha   90.00
_cell.angle_beta   90.00
_cell.angle_gamma   90.00
#
_symmetry.space_group_name_H-M   'P 1'
#
loop_
_entity.id
_entity.type
_entity.pdbx_description
1 polymer ?
#
loop_
_entity_poly.entity_id
_entity_poly.type
_entity_poly.pdbx_seq_one_letter_code
_entity_poly.pdbx_strand_id
1 'polypeptide(L)'
;MNYSKAIKRTSLLGVFVALIAIFSLAVNADSSNQRYASDTHIQGAPELVSIEAVSNATQPENHPVSESEPLTAQSFNSTPPSEDSMLQMFLFALIGGLILNIMPCVLPVLGMKLGSVISAKGIEKKQIRLQFISSALGILSSFWLIAGFLSLLKFSGSAVGWGIQFQSGWFIALMALVTGLFGFNMLGLFDIRLSSSASTWMASKGDNSYRGHYLQGMFATLLATPCTAPFLGTAVAFALTTSIPTMIAIFSALGLGMALPWILVACFPSIALALPKAGPWMNKVKLVFATMMLMTCLWLLTLLANHLPIFWVYVIGIAGFVSLVLRVLKIHGPKPTAWLGGGAISFVTLSMIVASLNADSWATPLPKDPDWVPLSTQAIDDYVADGRTVFVNVTADWCITCRANKIGVLLQNPVYDSLTNSTVVPMEGDWTVASDPITDYLRQNGRVGVPFNIVYGPATPEGIPLPIILSEEAVMSAIKLASGR
;
A
#
# COMPACT_ATOMS: atom_id res chain seq x y z
N MET A 1 -18.30 -39.82 -33.00
CA MET A 1 -18.87 -38.85 -32.05
C MET A 1 -18.16 -39.00 -30.69
N ASN A 2 -16.96 -38.43 -30.48
CA ASN A 2 -16.34 -38.29 -29.13
C ASN A 2 -15.01 -37.48 -29.09
N TYR A 3 -14.32 -37.27 -30.22
CA TYR A 3 -13.04 -36.52 -30.23
C TYR A 3 -13.15 -35.03 -29.89
N SER A 4 -14.26 -34.37 -30.26
CA SER A 4 -14.45 -32.92 -29.98
C SER A 4 -14.70 -32.61 -28.49
N LYS A 5 -15.25 -33.57 -27.73
CA LYS A 5 -15.41 -33.43 -26.26
C LYS A 5 -14.08 -33.66 -25.52
N ALA A 6 -13.23 -34.56 -25.99
CA ALA A 6 -11.92 -34.83 -25.41
C ALA A 6 -10.99 -33.61 -25.52
N ILE A 7 -10.88 -33.01 -26.71
CA ILE A 7 -10.04 -31.82 -26.97
C ILE A 7 -10.53 -30.59 -26.16
N LYS A 8 -11.85 -30.44 -25.98
CA LYS A 8 -12.41 -29.39 -25.11
C LYS A 8 -12.07 -29.58 -23.64
N ARG A 9 -11.97 -30.82 -23.14
CA ARG A 9 -11.63 -31.12 -21.74
C ARG A 9 -10.14 -30.95 -21.47
N THR A 10 -9.25 -31.40 -22.37
CA THR A 10 -7.80 -31.25 -22.23
C THR A 10 -7.34 -29.80 -22.37
N SER A 11 -7.97 -29.00 -23.23
CA SER A 11 -7.63 -27.58 -23.38
C SER A 11 -8.08 -26.74 -22.18
N LEU A 12 -9.24 -27.03 -21.58
CA LEU A 12 -9.68 -26.37 -20.35
C LEU A 12 -8.79 -26.73 -19.16
N LEU A 13 -8.40 -28.01 -19.06
CA LEU A 13 -7.51 -28.51 -18.01
C LEU A 13 -6.11 -27.88 -18.12
N GLY A 14 -5.58 -27.72 -19.34
CA GLY A 14 -4.29 -27.07 -19.58
C GLY A 14 -4.28 -25.58 -19.20
N VAL A 15 -5.36 -24.85 -19.50
CA VAL A 15 -5.50 -23.43 -19.08
C VAL A 15 -5.64 -23.31 -17.57
N PHE A 16 -6.36 -24.23 -16.96
CA PHE A 16 -6.54 -24.29 -15.52
C PHE A 16 -5.22 -24.57 -14.79
N VAL A 17 -4.43 -25.55 -15.26
CA VAL A 17 -3.13 -25.91 -14.68
C VAL A 17 -2.10 -24.79 -14.87
N ALA A 18 -2.05 -24.14 -16.03
CA ALA A 18 -1.07 -23.09 -16.30
C ALA A 18 -1.31 -21.82 -15.46
N LEU A 19 -2.56 -21.45 -15.23
CA LEU A 19 -2.88 -20.25 -14.44
C LEU A 19 -2.86 -20.53 -12.93
N ILE A 20 -3.10 -21.78 -12.51
CA ILE A 20 -2.74 -22.25 -11.17
C ILE A 20 -1.22 -22.22 -10.99
N ALA A 21 -0.41 -22.56 -12.00
CA ALA A 21 1.04 -22.47 -11.92
C ALA A 21 1.53 -21.02 -11.81
N ILE A 22 0.96 -20.07 -12.57
CA ILE A 22 1.28 -18.64 -12.47
C ILE A 22 0.85 -18.07 -11.11
N PHE A 23 -0.34 -18.42 -10.63
CA PHE A 23 -0.81 -18.02 -9.30
C PHE A 23 0.05 -18.65 -8.19
N SER A 24 0.40 -19.94 -8.33
CA SER A 24 1.29 -20.63 -7.40
C SER A 24 2.71 -20.08 -7.43
N LEU A 25 3.19 -19.57 -8.57
CA LEU A 25 4.47 -18.85 -8.68
C LEU A 25 4.40 -17.49 -8.00
N ALA A 26 3.30 -16.74 -8.18
CA ALA A 26 3.10 -15.46 -7.48
C ALA A 26 3.02 -15.64 -5.95
N VAL A 27 2.35 -16.70 -5.49
CA VAL A 27 2.26 -17.07 -4.08
C VAL A 27 3.60 -17.64 -3.58
N ASN A 28 4.29 -18.48 -4.36
CA ASN A 28 5.58 -19.07 -3.95
C ASN A 28 6.72 -18.06 -3.91
N ALA A 29 6.76 -17.09 -4.83
CA ALA A 29 7.77 -16.04 -4.85
C ALA A 29 7.69 -15.14 -3.59
N ASP A 30 6.50 -15.01 -3.01
CA ASP A 30 6.29 -14.33 -1.72
C ASP A 30 6.60 -15.29 -0.55
N SER A 31 6.15 -16.56 -0.61
CA SER A 31 6.33 -17.53 0.47
C SER A 31 7.76 -18.04 0.69
N SER A 32 8.62 -18.00 -0.35
CA SER A 32 10.04 -18.38 -0.21
C SER A 32 10.80 -17.39 0.66
N ASN A 33 10.32 -16.15 0.79
CA ASN A 33 10.87 -15.17 1.73
C ASN A 33 10.33 -15.38 3.16
N GLN A 34 9.14 -15.96 3.31
CA GLN A 34 8.47 -16.13 4.61
C GLN A 34 8.89 -17.39 5.37
N ARG A 35 9.26 -18.48 4.67
CA ARG A 35 9.60 -19.74 5.36
C ARG A 35 10.92 -19.71 6.14
N TYR A 36 11.82 -18.76 5.86
CA TYR A 36 13.10 -18.69 6.57
C TYR A 36 13.00 -17.98 7.93
N ALA A 37 11.96 -17.16 8.16
CA ALA A 37 11.77 -16.42 9.41
C ALA A 37 11.15 -17.26 10.55
N SER A 38 10.52 -18.40 10.25
CA SER A 38 9.94 -19.28 11.28
C SER A 38 10.92 -20.29 11.87
N ASP A 39 12.04 -20.59 11.20
CA ASP A 39 12.95 -21.67 11.61
C ASP A 39 14.03 -21.23 12.63
N THR A 40 14.11 -19.95 13.01
CA THR A 40 15.06 -19.45 14.05
C THR A 40 14.48 -19.37 15.46
N HIS A 41 13.21 -19.72 15.67
CA HIS A 41 12.71 -19.99 17.02
C HIS A 41 13.12 -21.41 17.44
N ILE A 42 13.82 -21.49 18.58
CA ILE A 42 14.30 -22.71 19.26
C ILE A 42 15.66 -23.23 18.76
N GLN A 43 16.76 -22.60 19.17
CA GLN A 43 17.93 -23.29 19.74
C GLN A 43 19.07 -22.31 20.10
N GLY A 44 19.46 -22.30 21.39
CA GLY A 44 20.83 -21.95 21.82
C GLY A 44 20.99 -20.64 22.59
N ALA A 45 20.63 -20.64 23.89
CA ALA A 45 21.25 -19.74 24.86
C ALA A 45 22.55 -20.38 25.39
N PRO A 46 23.63 -19.59 25.53
CA PRO A 46 24.53 -19.73 26.69
C PRO A 46 24.75 -18.34 27.32
N GLU A 47 24.40 -18.15 28.58
CA GLU A 47 25.16 -18.47 29.80
C GLU A 47 25.87 -17.20 30.31
N LEU A 48 25.41 -16.76 31.50
CA LEU A 48 25.83 -15.57 32.22
C LEU A 48 27.31 -15.66 32.61
N VAL A 49 28.05 -14.56 32.43
CA VAL A 49 29.24 -14.28 33.25
C VAL A 49 29.10 -12.88 33.84
N SER A 50 28.89 -12.87 35.15
CA SER A 50 28.94 -11.74 36.07
C SER A 50 30.38 -11.31 36.34
N ILE A 51 30.70 -10.01 36.26
CA ILE A 51 31.75 -9.40 37.09
C ILE A 51 31.29 -8.02 37.58
N GLU A 52 31.41 -7.86 38.90
CA GLU A 52 31.05 -6.72 39.73
C GLU A 52 31.96 -5.49 39.56
N ALA A 53 31.41 -4.38 40.06
CA ALA A 53 31.94 -3.03 40.12
C ALA A 53 33.34 -2.85 40.72
N VAL A 54 34.06 -1.82 40.24
CA VAL A 54 34.96 -1.01 41.09
C VAL A 54 34.83 0.47 40.71
N SER A 55 34.43 1.26 41.70
CA SER A 55 34.50 2.72 41.75
C SER A 55 35.95 3.20 41.92
N ASN A 56 36.36 4.28 41.25
CA ASN A 56 36.77 5.50 41.96
C ASN A 56 37.11 6.67 41.02
N ALA A 57 36.76 7.86 41.51
CA ALA A 57 36.91 9.16 40.90
C ALA A 57 38.34 9.70 40.93
N THR A 58 38.75 10.49 39.92
CA THR A 58 39.44 11.77 40.11
C THR A 58 39.50 12.59 38.81
N GLN A 59 39.02 13.83 38.89
CA GLN A 59 39.33 14.99 38.02
C GLN A 59 40.09 16.00 38.92
N PRO A 60 40.64 17.14 38.44
CA PRO A 60 40.84 17.64 37.06
C PRO A 60 42.23 18.27 36.84
N GLU A 61 42.61 18.59 35.59
CA GLU A 61 43.49 19.73 35.33
C GLU A 61 43.27 20.34 33.94
N ASN A 62 43.15 21.67 33.93
CA ASN A 62 42.79 22.54 32.81
C ASN A 62 44.03 22.91 31.99
N HIS A 63 43.92 23.00 30.66
CA HIS A 63 44.58 24.03 29.84
C HIS A 63 43.80 24.25 28.52
N PRO A 64 43.87 25.46 27.92
CA PRO A 64 42.75 26.07 27.20
C PRO A 64 42.88 26.04 25.67
N VAL A 65 41.70 25.95 25.04
CA VAL A 65 41.22 26.62 23.81
C VAL A 65 42.26 26.99 22.74
N SER A 66 42.16 26.30 21.60
CA SER A 66 42.32 26.94 20.29
C SER A 66 41.19 26.50 19.36
N GLU A 67 40.60 27.51 18.76
CA GLU A 67 39.37 27.55 17.99
C GLU A 67 39.54 26.84 16.63
N SER A 68 38.68 25.88 16.35
CA SER A 68 38.31 25.51 14.97
C SER A 68 36.81 25.22 14.97
N GLU A 69 36.14 25.81 13.98
CA GLU A 69 34.70 26.02 13.90
C GLU A 69 33.86 24.75 14.13
N PRO A 70 32.78 24.81 14.93
CA PRO A 70 31.78 23.75 14.93
C PRO A 70 30.95 23.90 13.66
N LEU A 71 31.16 23.00 12.69
CA LEU A 71 30.15 22.74 11.67
C LEU A 71 28.97 22.07 12.37
N THR A 72 28.06 22.92 12.80
CA THR A 72 26.73 22.64 13.29
C THR A 72 26.17 21.40 12.60
N ALA A 73 26.08 20.32 13.36
CA ALA A 73 25.16 19.24 13.08
C ALA A 73 23.83 19.88 12.68
N GLN A 74 23.40 19.67 11.43
CA GLN A 74 22.06 20.02 11.02
C GLN A 74 21.10 19.07 11.75
N SER A 75 20.87 19.39 13.01
CA SER A 75 19.59 19.19 13.64
C SER A 75 18.58 19.84 12.68
N PHE A 76 17.70 19.03 12.08
CA PHE A 76 16.41 19.55 11.65
C PHE A 76 15.65 19.92 12.93
N ASN A 77 16.08 21.02 13.53
CA ASN A 77 15.31 21.77 14.48
C ASN A 77 14.05 22.17 13.70
N SER A 78 12.91 21.65 14.14
CA SER A 78 11.60 21.92 13.57
C SER A 78 11.32 23.42 13.60
N THR A 79 11.76 24.10 12.54
CA THR A 79 11.35 25.46 12.21
C THR A 79 9.89 25.37 11.79
N PRO A 80 8.99 26.27 12.23
CA PRO A 80 7.64 26.33 11.69
C PRO A 80 7.72 26.34 10.16
N PRO A 81 6.86 25.59 9.45
CA PRO A 81 6.98 25.45 8.01
C PRO A 81 7.00 26.85 7.41
N SER A 82 8.07 27.19 6.69
CA SER A 82 8.09 28.37 5.83
C SER A 82 6.89 28.30 4.89
N GLU A 83 6.35 29.45 4.48
CA GLU A 83 5.16 29.49 3.61
C GLU A 83 5.32 28.63 2.35
N ASP A 84 6.55 28.51 1.84
CA ASP A 84 6.94 27.64 0.73
C ASP A 84 6.71 26.14 1.02
N SER A 85 6.99 25.68 2.25
CA SER A 85 6.81 24.28 2.66
C SER A 85 5.33 23.91 2.75
N MET A 86 4.47 24.82 3.24
CA MET A 86 3.04 24.56 3.37
C MET A 86 2.33 24.51 2.02
N LEU A 87 2.69 25.42 1.10
CA LEU A 87 2.17 25.39 -0.27
C LEU A 87 2.60 24.12 -1.01
N GLN A 88 3.85 23.69 -0.83
CA GLN A 88 4.37 22.48 -1.44
C GLN A 88 3.65 21.23 -0.93
N MET A 89 3.42 21.11 0.39
CA MET A 89 2.62 20.04 0.98
C MET A 89 1.18 20.03 0.44
N PHE A 90 0.55 21.19 0.32
CA PHE A 90 -0.79 21.32 -0.24
C PHE A 90 -0.84 20.87 -1.70
N LEU A 91 0.16 21.26 -2.51
CA LEU A 91 0.24 20.87 -3.91
C LEU A 91 0.46 19.37 -4.08
N PHE A 92 1.35 18.75 -3.29
CA PHE A 92 1.54 17.31 -3.29
C PHE A 92 0.28 16.56 -2.84
N ALA A 93 -0.43 17.05 -1.82
CA ALA A 93 -1.69 16.48 -1.38
C ALA A 93 -2.79 16.59 -2.46
N LEU A 94 -2.84 17.71 -3.18
CA LEU A 94 -3.76 17.89 -4.30
C LEU A 94 -3.45 16.95 -5.48
N ILE A 95 -2.16 16.79 -5.81
CA ILE A 95 -1.70 15.81 -6.82
C ILE A 95 -2.03 14.39 -6.36
N GLY A 96 -1.79 14.05 -5.08
CA GLY A 96 -2.15 12.79 -4.48
C GLY A 96 -3.64 12.48 -4.64
N GLY A 97 -4.51 13.45 -4.34
CA GLY A 97 -5.96 13.33 -4.54
C GLY A 97 -6.35 13.10 -6.00
N LEU A 98 -5.65 13.74 -6.93
CA LEU A 98 -5.86 13.52 -8.37
C LEU A 98 -5.45 12.10 -8.79
N ILE A 99 -4.34 11.59 -8.27
CA ILE A 99 -3.86 10.22 -8.51
C ILE A 99 -4.89 9.18 -8.03
N LEU A 100 -5.59 9.44 -6.91
CA LEU A 100 -6.65 8.54 -6.42
C LEU A 100 -7.78 8.32 -7.45
N ASN A 101 -8.00 9.24 -8.39
CA ASN A 101 -8.98 9.04 -9.46
C ASN A 101 -8.54 8.04 -10.53
N ILE A 102 -7.24 7.81 -10.69
CA ILE A 102 -6.70 6.83 -11.65
C ILE A 102 -6.81 5.41 -11.07
N MET A 103 -7.09 5.28 -9.78
CA MET A 103 -7.23 3.97 -9.15
C MET A 103 -8.47 3.20 -9.66
N PRO A 104 -8.33 1.87 -9.83
CA PRO A 104 -9.32 1.03 -10.51
C PRO A 104 -10.71 0.96 -9.83
N CYS A 105 -10.89 1.39 -8.57
CA CYS A 105 -12.21 1.45 -7.93
C CYS A 105 -13.01 2.71 -8.23
N VAL A 106 -12.35 3.85 -8.51
CA VAL A 106 -13.01 5.15 -8.65
C VAL A 106 -13.59 5.32 -10.06
N LEU A 107 -12.83 4.86 -11.06
CA LEU A 107 -13.19 4.99 -12.48
C LEU A 107 -14.51 4.30 -12.85
N PRO A 108 -14.83 3.08 -12.35
CA PRO A 108 -16.12 2.46 -12.60
C PRO A 108 -17.31 3.28 -12.10
N VAL A 109 -17.21 3.88 -10.91
CA VAL A 109 -18.29 4.70 -10.32
C VAL A 109 -18.49 5.99 -11.12
N LEU A 110 -17.39 6.65 -11.48
CA LEU A 110 -17.41 7.85 -12.33
C LEU A 110 -18.00 7.54 -13.71
N GLY A 111 -17.58 6.42 -14.33
CA GLY A 111 -18.08 5.97 -15.64
C GLY A 111 -19.57 5.65 -15.64
N MET A 112 -20.08 5.00 -14.58
CA MET A 112 -21.52 4.75 -14.42
C MET A 112 -22.33 6.04 -14.28
N LYS A 113 -21.84 7.02 -13.50
CA LYS A 113 -22.49 8.33 -13.34
C LYS A 113 -22.54 9.08 -14.67
N LEU A 114 -21.40 9.21 -15.35
CA LEU A 114 -21.30 9.87 -16.64
C LEU A 114 -22.22 9.20 -17.68
N GLY A 115 -22.23 7.87 -17.73
CA GLY A 115 -23.12 7.10 -18.63
C GLY A 115 -24.60 7.33 -18.36
N SER A 116 -25.02 7.45 -17.09
CA SER A 116 -26.41 7.76 -16.71
C SER A 116 -26.83 9.16 -17.15
N VAL A 117 -25.95 10.15 -17.01
CA VAL A 117 -26.23 11.55 -17.40
C VAL A 117 -26.29 11.69 -18.92
N ILE A 118 -25.41 10.99 -19.66
CA ILE A 118 -25.40 10.98 -21.14
C ILE A 118 -26.65 10.27 -21.70
N SER A 119 -27.16 9.26 -20.99
CA SER A 119 -28.34 8.49 -21.41
C SER A 119 -29.66 9.19 -21.08
N ALA A 120 -29.69 10.04 -20.06
CA ALA A 120 -30.84 10.85 -19.70
C ALA A 120 -30.99 12.05 -20.67
N LYS A 121 -31.66 11.80 -21.80
CA LYS A 121 -31.99 12.85 -22.78
C LYS A 121 -32.91 13.90 -22.14
N GLY A 122 -32.51 15.17 -22.20
CA GLY A 122 -33.36 16.32 -21.83
C GLY A 122 -33.08 16.97 -20.47
N ILE A 123 -32.03 16.56 -19.75
CA ILE A 123 -31.65 17.24 -18.49
C ILE A 123 -31.03 18.62 -18.81
N GLU A 124 -31.52 19.66 -18.13
CA GLU A 124 -30.95 21.01 -18.24
C GLU A 124 -29.48 21.01 -17.77
N LYS A 125 -28.62 21.76 -18.48
CA LYS A 125 -27.21 21.94 -18.09
C LYS A 125 -27.07 22.36 -16.63
N LYS A 126 -27.98 23.19 -16.12
CA LYS A 126 -28.03 23.63 -14.72
C LYS A 126 -28.21 22.46 -13.74
N GLN A 127 -29.14 21.54 -14.03
CA GLN A 127 -29.37 20.35 -13.21
C GLN A 127 -28.13 19.44 -13.19
N ILE A 128 -27.47 19.23 -14.34
CA ILE A 128 -26.21 18.47 -14.40
C ILE A 128 -25.15 19.11 -13.49
N ARG A 129 -24.97 20.43 -13.55
CA ARG A 129 -23.99 21.13 -12.70
C ARG A 129 -24.25 20.91 -11.21
N LEU A 130 -25.49 21.11 -10.76
CA LEU A 130 -25.81 20.94 -9.34
C LEU A 130 -25.66 19.49 -8.88
N GLN A 131 -25.96 18.52 -9.75
CA GLN A 131 -25.75 17.09 -9.45
C GLN A 131 -24.27 16.75 -9.24
N PHE A 132 -23.38 17.25 -10.09
CA PHE A 132 -21.93 17.01 -9.96
C PHE A 132 -21.31 17.78 -8.79
N ILE A 133 -21.72 19.03 -8.55
CA ILE A 133 -21.30 19.80 -7.36
C ILE A 133 -21.75 19.09 -6.08
N SER A 134 -22.97 18.59 -6.05
CA SER A 134 -23.48 17.87 -4.88
C SER A 134 -22.69 16.59 -4.59
N SER A 135 -22.32 15.82 -5.62
CA SER A 135 -21.43 14.67 -5.46
C SER A 135 -20.01 15.08 -5.02
N ALA A 136 -19.46 16.18 -5.54
CA ALA A 136 -18.17 16.73 -5.10
C ALA A 136 -18.20 17.13 -3.61
N LEU A 137 -19.28 17.76 -3.14
CA LEU A 137 -19.48 18.07 -1.72
C LEU A 137 -19.60 16.80 -0.86
N GLY A 138 -20.21 15.73 -1.38
CA GLY A 138 -20.23 14.42 -0.72
C GLY A 138 -18.83 13.83 -0.51
N ILE A 139 -17.96 13.95 -1.51
CA ILE A 139 -16.56 13.53 -1.41
C ILE A 139 -15.82 14.38 -0.38
N LEU A 140 -15.91 15.71 -0.49
CA LEU A 140 -15.19 16.63 0.39
C LEU A 140 -15.60 16.48 1.87
N SER A 141 -16.91 16.36 2.13
CA SER A 141 -17.42 16.11 3.48
C SER A 141 -16.99 14.75 4.04
N SER A 142 -16.81 13.72 3.20
CA SER A 142 -16.27 12.43 3.64
C SER A 142 -14.83 12.55 4.11
N PHE A 143 -13.98 13.29 3.38
CA PHE A 143 -12.60 13.55 3.81
C PHE A 143 -12.54 14.41 5.07
N TRP A 144 -13.41 15.40 5.21
CA TRP A 144 -13.50 16.19 6.44
C TRP A 144 -14.01 15.38 7.64
N LEU A 145 -14.94 14.45 7.42
CA LEU A 145 -15.40 13.52 8.46
C LEU A 145 -14.24 12.63 8.93
N ILE A 146 -13.47 12.07 7.98
CA ILE A 146 -12.26 11.28 8.29
C ILE A 146 -11.24 12.15 9.04
N ALA A 147 -10.95 13.36 8.57
CA ALA A 147 -10.01 14.27 9.22
C ALA A 147 -10.46 14.65 10.64
N GLY A 148 -11.76 14.90 10.84
CA GLY A 148 -12.35 15.19 12.15
C GLY A 148 -12.26 13.99 13.10
N PHE A 149 -12.56 12.79 12.61
CA PHE A 149 -12.42 11.55 13.38
C PHE A 149 -10.95 11.31 13.79
N LEU A 150 -10.02 11.49 12.88
CA LEU A 150 -8.59 11.37 13.16
C LEU A 150 -8.07 12.47 14.11
N SER A 151 -8.61 13.67 14.02
CA SER A 151 -8.30 14.77 14.96
C SER A 151 -8.74 14.40 16.37
N LEU A 152 -9.93 13.79 16.53
CA LEU A 152 -10.42 13.29 17.81
C LEU A 152 -9.53 12.17 18.37
N LEU A 153 -9.11 11.23 17.52
CA LEU A 153 -8.18 10.17 17.91
C LEU A 153 -6.83 10.71 18.38
N LYS A 154 -6.33 11.76 17.70
CA LYS A 154 -5.10 12.46 18.08
C LYS A 154 -5.21 13.11 19.46
N PHE A 155 -6.35 13.73 19.78
CA PHE A 155 -6.60 14.26 21.12
C PHE A 155 -6.69 13.18 22.20
N SER A 156 -7.22 12.00 21.87
CA SER A 156 -7.36 10.88 22.80
C SER A 156 -6.04 10.14 23.09
N GLY A 157 -4.92 10.53 22.47
CA GLY A 157 -3.65 9.80 22.57
C GLY A 157 -3.66 8.41 21.93
N SER A 158 -4.80 8.00 21.35
CA SER A 158 -5.00 6.71 20.67
C SER A 158 -4.62 6.77 19.18
N ALA A 159 -3.78 7.74 18.80
CA ALA A 159 -3.24 7.85 17.44
C ALA A 159 -2.28 6.70 17.08
N VAL A 160 -1.91 5.87 18.06
CA VAL A 160 -1.04 4.71 17.88
C VAL A 160 -1.82 3.60 17.20
N GLY A 161 -1.42 3.25 15.97
CA GLY A 161 -1.95 2.07 15.29
C GLY A 161 -2.85 2.32 14.09
N TRP A 162 -2.74 3.48 13.43
CA TRP A 162 -3.35 3.66 12.12
C TRP A 162 -2.64 2.71 11.13
N GLY A 163 -3.28 1.57 10.82
CA GLY A 163 -2.65 0.44 10.13
C GLY A 163 -2.80 -0.91 10.85
N ILE A 164 -3.12 -0.93 12.16
CA ILE A 164 -3.40 -2.17 12.91
C ILE A 164 -4.57 -2.95 12.28
N GLN A 165 -5.46 -2.27 11.55
CA GLN A 165 -6.50 -2.97 10.79
C GLN A 165 -5.92 -3.97 9.79
N PHE A 166 -4.76 -3.68 9.17
CA PHE A 166 -4.08 -4.61 8.25
C PHE A 166 -3.38 -5.77 8.95
N GLN A 167 -3.17 -5.70 10.27
CA GLN A 167 -2.73 -6.86 11.06
C GLN A 167 -3.89 -7.81 11.41
N SER A 168 -5.15 -7.40 11.15
CA SER A 168 -6.32 -8.25 11.38
C SER A 168 -6.70 -9.00 10.10
N GLY A 169 -6.57 -10.32 10.13
CA GLY A 169 -7.00 -11.19 9.03
C GLY A 169 -8.48 -11.01 8.67
N TRP A 170 -9.37 -10.70 9.62
CA TRP A 170 -10.79 -10.43 9.33
C TRP A 170 -10.99 -9.16 8.49
N PHE A 171 -10.26 -8.10 8.79
CA PHE A 171 -10.33 -6.85 8.03
C PHE A 171 -9.80 -7.06 6.60
N ILE A 172 -8.66 -7.73 6.44
CA ILE A 172 -8.13 -8.09 5.11
C ILE A 172 -9.14 -8.96 4.35
N ALA A 173 -9.75 -9.96 5.00
CA ALA A 173 -10.76 -10.82 4.38
C ALA A 173 -12.00 -10.03 3.94
N LEU A 174 -12.47 -9.09 4.75
CA LEU A 174 -13.59 -8.19 4.40
C LEU A 174 -13.24 -7.34 3.17
N MET A 175 -12.05 -6.74 3.13
CA MET A 175 -11.60 -5.94 2.00
C MET A 175 -11.44 -6.79 0.73
N ALA A 176 -10.81 -7.96 0.83
CA ALA A 176 -10.67 -8.90 -0.29
C ALA A 176 -12.04 -9.35 -0.81
N LEU A 177 -13.00 -9.62 0.08
CA LEU A 177 -14.37 -9.98 -0.28
C LEU A 177 -15.07 -8.84 -1.03
N VAL A 178 -15.06 -7.61 -0.49
CA VAL A 178 -15.73 -6.46 -1.10
C VAL A 178 -15.12 -6.12 -2.47
N THR A 179 -13.78 -6.05 -2.55
CA THR A 179 -13.06 -5.78 -3.81
C THR A 179 -13.26 -6.90 -4.83
N GLY A 180 -13.22 -8.16 -4.38
CA GLY A 180 -13.48 -9.33 -5.23
C GLY A 180 -14.90 -9.33 -5.78
N LEU A 181 -15.91 -9.10 -4.92
CA LEU A 181 -17.32 -9.02 -5.29
C LEU A 181 -17.55 -7.96 -6.36
N PHE A 182 -16.96 -6.78 -6.19
CA PHE A 182 -17.05 -5.69 -7.17
C PHE A 182 -16.32 -6.02 -8.47
N GLY A 183 -15.14 -6.64 -8.40
CA GLY A 183 -14.41 -7.16 -9.55
C GLY A 183 -15.25 -8.16 -10.36
N PHE A 184 -15.88 -9.13 -9.70
CA PHE A 184 -16.78 -10.10 -10.35
C PHE A 184 -18.06 -9.46 -10.90
N ASN A 185 -18.59 -8.44 -10.23
CA ASN A 185 -19.72 -7.66 -10.73
C ASN A 185 -19.35 -6.89 -12.01
N MET A 186 -18.17 -6.26 -12.07
CA MET A 186 -17.66 -5.61 -13.28
C MET A 186 -17.44 -6.58 -14.44
N LEU A 187 -17.03 -7.82 -14.17
CA LEU A 187 -16.99 -8.91 -15.17
C LEU A 187 -18.39 -9.35 -15.63
N GLY A 188 -19.44 -9.00 -14.89
CA GLY A 188 -20.82 -9.35 -15.16
C GLY A 188 -21.15 -10.81 -14.87
N LEU A 189 -20.39 -11.48 -13.97
CA LEU A 189 -20.77 -12.82 -13.49
C LEU A 189 -22.07 -12.79 -12.71
N PHE A 190 -22.21 -11.74 -11.90
CA PHE A 190 -23.41 -11.45 -11.13
C PHE A 190 -23.87 -10.05 -11.54
N ASP A 191 -25.05 -9.96 -12.14
CA ASP A 191 -25.79 -8.70 -12.14
C ASP A 191 -26.32 -8.50 -10.72
N ILE A 192 -25.45 -8.08 -9.79
CA ILE A 192 -25.89 -7.30 -8.64
C ILE A 192 -26.31 -5.96 -9.22
N ARG A 193 -27.43 -5.98 -9.95
CA ARG A 193 -28.29 -4.82 -9.95
C ARG A 193 -28.58 -4.64 -8.47
N LEU A 194 -28.06 -3.57 -7.86
CA LEU A 194 -28.73 -3.02 -6.69
C LEU A 194 -30.19 -3.11 -7.06
N SER A 195 -30.93 -3.95 -6.33
CA SER A 195 -32.30 -4.30 -6.66
C SER A 195 -32.94 -3.03 -7.18
N SER A 196 -33.65 -3.10 -8.31
CA SER A 196 -34.41 -1.94 -8.77
C SER A 196 -35.16 -1.36 -7.57
N SER A 197 -35.58 -2.13 -6.57
CA SER A 197 -36.08 -1.62 -5.30
C SER A 197 -35.10 -0.83 -4.41
N ALA A 198 -33.80 -1.10 -4.32
CA ALA A 198 -32.82 -0.27 -3.56
C ALA A 198 -32.39 0.97 -4.35
N SER A 199 -32.18 0.84 -5.67
CA SER A 199 -31.89 1.97 -6.55
C SER A 199 -33.13 2.86 -6.78
N THR A 200 -34.32 2.26 -6.83
CA THR A 200 -35.62 2.94 -6.90
C THR A 200 -36.06 3.39 -5.51
N TRP A 201 -35.72 2.75 -4.38
CA TRP A 201 -35.97 3.34 -3.05
C TRP A 201 -35.08 4.56 -2.81
N MET A 202 -33.83 4.51 -3.29
CA MET A 202 -32.90 5.65 -3.29
C MET A 202 -33.31 6.74 -4.30
N ALA A 203 -33.94 6.37 -5.43
CA ALA A 203 -34.49 7.31 -6.41
C ALA A 203 -35.92 7.78 -6.10
N SER A 204 -36.72 7.04 -5.32
CA SER A 204 -38.12 7.34 -4.98
C SER A 204 -38.23 8.13 -3.68
N LYS A 205 -37.25 8.02 -2.77
CA LYS A 205 -37.00 9.02 -1.72
C LYS A 205 -36.08 10.16 -2.18
N GLY A 206 -35.50 10.04 -3.37
CA GLY A 206 -34.63 11.03 -4.02
C GLY A 206 -35.32 11.70 -5.21
N ASP A 207 -36.52 12.24 -5.01
CA ASP A 207 -37.19 13.12 -5.98
C ASP A 207 -36.26 14.25 -6.42
N ASN A 208 -35.65 14.17 -7.60
CA ASN A 208 -34.85 15.24 -8.21
C ASN A 208 -33.85 15.96 -7.28
N SER A 209 -33.49 15.31 -6.16
CA SER A 209 -33.05 16.01 -4.96
C SER A 209 -31.55 15.88 -4.86
N TYR A 210 -30.88 17.02 -4.73
CA TYR A 210 -29.44 17.15 -4.54
C TYR A 210 -28.90 16.18 -3.46
N ARG A 211 -29.70 15.82 -2.44
CA ARG A 211 -29.32 14.87 -1.38
C ARG A 211 -28.91 13.49 -1.89
N GLY A 212 -29.54 12.97 -2.94
CA GLY A 212 -29.17 11.67 -3.53
C GLY A 212 -27.80 11.69 -4.19
N HIS A 213 -27.48 12.80 -4.87
CA HIS A 213 -26.18 12.99 -5.52
C HIS A 213 -25.05 13.21 -4.50
N TYR A 214 -25.36 13.87 -3.38
CA TYR A 214 -24.44 14.01 -2.23
C TYR A 214 -24.08 12.65 -1.62
N LEU A 215 -25.10 11.84 -1.27
CA LEU A 215 -24.87 10.50 -0.71
C LEU A 215 -24.10 9.61 -1.68
N GLN A 216 -24.38 9.69 -2.98
CA GLN A 216 -23.60 8.96 -3.97
C GLN A 216 -22.11 9.33 -3.96
N GLY A 217 -21.78 10.61 -3.72
CA GLY A 217 -20.40 11.05 -3.53
C GLY A 217 -19.74 10.40 -2.32
N MET A 218 -20.45 10.33 -1.18
CA MET A 218 -19.96 9.64 0.02
C MET A 218 -19.75 8.14 -0.22
N PHE A 219 -20.71 7.47 -0.88
CA PHE A 219 -20.58 6.06 -1.24
C PHE A 219 -19.41 5.81 -2.19
N ALA A 220 -19.16 6.73 -3.13
CA ALA A 220 -18.00 6.63 -4.02
C ALA A 220 -16.69 6.65 -3.23
N THR A 221 -16.54 7.55 -2.25
CA THR A 221 -15.36 7.59 -1.36
C THR A 221 -15.25 6.32 -0.52
N LEU A 222 -16.36 5.84 0.05
CA LEU A 222 -16.38 4.62 0.87
C LEU A 222 -15.95 3.38 0.07
N LEU A 223 -16.45 3.24 -1.17
CA LEU A 223 -16.09 2.12 -2.06
C LEU A 223 -14.66 2.24 -2.62
N ALA A 224 -14.12 3.46 -2.71
CA ALA A 224 -12.74 3.68 -3.13
C ALA A 224 -11.71 3.36 -2.03
N THR A 225 -12.12 3.52 -0.76
CA THR A 225 -11.28 3.31 0.42
C THR A 225 -10.44 2.01 0.40
N PRO A 226 -10.97 0.81 0.08
CA PRO A 226 -10.18 -0.43 0.09
C PRO A 226 -8.96 -0.40 -0.84
N CYS A 227 -9.07 0.17 -2.05
CA CYS A 227 -7.94 0.19 -2.99
C CYS A 227 -7.04 1.41 -2.84
N THR A 228 -7.51 2.47 -2.18
CA THR A 228 -6.70 3.63 -1.84
C THR A 228 -6.00 3.46 -0.49
N ALA A 229 -6.42 2.49 0.33
CA ALA A 229 -5.97 2.32 1.70
C ALA A 229 -4.44 2.23 1.89
N PRO A 230 -3.64 1.60 1.01
CA PRO A 230 -2.18 1.61 1.19
C PRO A 230 -1.54 2.98 0.97
N PHE A 231 -2.08 3.76 0.02
CA PHE A 231 -1.59 5.10 -0.30
C PHE A 231 -2.12 6.16 0.68
N LEU A 232 -3.39 6.03 1.07
CA LEU A 232 -3.97 6.84 2.13
C LEU A 232 -3.29 6.50 3.47
N GLY A 233 -2.90 5.23 3.65
CA GLY A 233 -2.00 4.61 4.64
C GLY A 233 -0.90 5.55 5.14
N THR A 234 0.00 5.84 4.23
CA THR A 234 1.18 6.65 4.48
C THR A 234 0.85 8.12 4.66
N ALA A 235 -0.11 8.64 3.90
CA ALA A 235 -0.53 10.04 3.99
C ALA A 235 -1.12 10.38 5.37
N VAL A 236 -1.93 9.50 5.95
CA VAL A 236 -2.48 9.71 7.30
C VAL A 236 -1.44 9.47 8.38
N ALA A 237 -0.58 8.46 8.25
CA ALA A 237 0.51 8.24 9.19
C ALA A 237 1.39 9.49 9.30
N PHE A 238 1.75 10.10 8.17
CA PHE A 238 2.44 11.39 8.13
C PHE A 238 1.58 12.51 8.74
N ALA A 239 0.32 12.66 8.33
CA ALA A 239 -0.55 13.73 8.83
C ALA A 239 -0.77 13.67 10.36
N LEU A 240 -0.75 12.48 10.96
CA LEU A 240 -0.84 12.29 12.41
C LEU A 240 0.41 12.80 13.15
N THR A 241 1.57 12.92 12.49
CA THR A 241 2.77 13.53 13.07
C THR A 241 2.76 15.06 13.01
N THR A 242 1.93 15.68 12.16
CA THR A 242 1.87 17.14 11.94
C THR A 242 0.81 17.83 12.82
N SER A 243 0.86 19.15 12.98
CA SER A 243 -0.16 19.92 13.70
C SER A 243 -1.58 19.73 13.11
N ILE A 244 -2.61 19.87 13.94
CA ILE A 244 -4.02 19.67 13.56
C ILE A 244 -4.44 20.58 12.37
N PRO A 245 -4.07 21.87 12.32
CA PRO A 245 -4.43 22.73 11.19
C PRO A 245 -3.82 22.25 9.86
N THR A 246 -2.55 21.82 9.87
CA THR A 246 -1.88 21.31 8.66
C THR A 246 -2.48 19.99 8.21
N MET A 247 -2.84 19.11 9.14
CA MET A 247 -3.55 17.87 8.84
C MET A 247 -4.88 18.14 8.13
N ILE A 248 -5.71 19.05 8.65
CA ILE A 248 -6.99 19.42 8.01
C ILE A 248 -6.75 20.02 6.61
N ALA A 249 -5.70 20.81 6.43
CA ALA A 249 -5.31 21.35 5.12
C ALA A 249 -4.94 20.24 4.12
N ILE A 250 -4.14 19.25 4.53
CA ILE A 250 -3.74 18.10 3.70
C ILE A 250 -4.98 17.27 3.28
N PHE A 251 -5.87 16.95 4.22
CA PHE A 251 -7.10 16.21 3.91
C PHE A 251 -8.06 17.01 3.01
N SER A 252 -8.10 18.32 3.17
CA SER A 252 -8.88 19.20 2.29
C SER A 252 -8.30 19.23 0.88
N ALA A 253 -6.98 19.30 0.74
CA ALA A 253 -6.28 19.24 -0.55
C ALA A 253 -6.48 17.88 -1.24
N LEU A 254 -6.35 16.78 -0.50
CA LEU A 254 -6.63 15.41 -0.99
C LEU A 254 -8.08 15.28 -1.47
N GLY A 255 -9.04 15.73 -0.66
CA GLY A 255 -10.46 15.71 -1.01
C GLY A 255 -10.78 16.59 -2.22
N LEU A 256 -10.16 17.76 -2.32
CA LEU A 256 -10.29 18.66 -3.46
C LEU A 256 -9.70 18.04 -4.74
N GLY A 257 -8.53 17.41 -4.65
CA GLY A 257 -7.90 16.68 -5.75
C GLY A 257 -8.78 15.50 -6.22
N MET A 258 -9.37 14.76 -5.29
CA MET A 258 -10.30 13.67 -5.62
C MET A 258 -11.59 14.19 -6.27
N ALA A 259 -12.11 15.32 -5.78
CA ALA A 259 -13.31 15.96 -6.32
C ALA A 259 -13.08 16.69 -7.66
N LEU A 260 -11.82 16.92 -8.04
CA LEU A 260 -11.46 17.74 -9.20
C LEU A 260 -12.11 17.26 -10.51
N PRO A 261 -12.15 15.96 -10.87
CA PRO A 261 -12.83 15.52 -12.08
C PRO A 261 -14.34 15.81 -12.06
N TRP A 262 -14.97 15.76 -10.87
CA TRP A 262 -16.39 16.07 -10.71
C TRP A 262 -16.65 17.57 -10.86
N ILE A 263 -15.79 18.41 -10.27
CA ILE A 263 -15.84 19.87 -10.39
C ILE A 263 -15.60 20.28 -11.85
N LEU A 264 -14.64 19.66 -12.54
CA LEU A 264 -14.33 19.94 -13.95
C LEU A 264 -15.54 19.68 -14.86
N VAL A 265 -16.22 18.55 -14.65
CA VAL A 265 -17.47 18.23 -15.37
C VAL A 265 -18.60 19.21 -15.00
N ALA A 266 -18.66 19.68 -13.75
CA ALA A 266 -19.63 20.70 -13.35
C ALA A 266 -19.36 22.08 -14.01
N CYS A 267 -18.11 22.51 -14.12
CA CYS A 267 -17.75 23.76 -14.80
C CYS A 267 -18.07 23.66 -16.30
N PHE A 268 -17.64 22.56 -16.93
CA PHE A 268 -17.75 22.32 -18.36
C PHE A 268 -18.64 21.10 -18.68
N PRO A 269 -19.99 21.24 -18.60
CA PRO A 269 -20.92 20.14 -18.89
C PRO A 269 -20.81 19.64 -20.35
N SER A 270 -20.25 20.46 -21.24
CA SER A 270 -19.94 20.09 -22.63
C SER A 270 -18.96 18.91 -22.73
N ILE A 271 -18.03 18.75 -21.78
CA ILE A 271 -17.07 17.63 -21.76
C ILE A 271 -17.80 16.31 -21.51
N ALA A 272 -18.78 16.31 -20.60
CA ALA A 272 -19.60 15.12 -20.35
C ALA A 272 -20.47 14.75 -21.56
N LEU A 273 -20.91 15.73 -22.33
CA LEU A 273 -21.70 15.51 -23.56
C LEU A 273 -20.84 15.07 -24.76
N ALA A 274 -19.53 15.37 -24.74
CA ALA A 274 -18.59 14.96 -25.77
C ALA A 274 -18.07 13.52 -25.59
N LEU A 275 -18.33 12.89 -24.44
CA LEU A 275 -17.90 11.51 -24.20
C LEU A 275 -18.63 10.54 -25.13
N PRO A 276 -17.90 9.56 -25.71
CA PRO A 276 -18.49 8.56 -26.59
C PRO A 276 -19.54 7.76 -25.81
N LYS A 277 -20.69 7.51 -26.45
CA LYS A 277 -21.75 6.66 -25.87
C LYS A 277 -21.17 5.33 -25.44
N ALA A 278 -21.67 4.78 -24.33
CA ALA A 278 -21.28 3.47 -23.80
C ALA A 278 -21.59 2.36 -24.82
N GLY A 279 -20.64 2.11 -25.72
CA GLY A 279 -20.70 1.09 -26.77
C GLY A 279 -19.76 -0.08 -26.48
N PRO A 280 -19.33 -0.83 -27.52
CA PRO A 280 -18.45 -2.00 -27.36
C PRO A 280 -17.10 -1.69 -26.68
N TRP A 281 -16.59 -0.46 -26.81
CA TRP A 281 -15.37 -0.02 -26.13
C TRP A 281 -15.50 -0.04 -24.60
N MET A 282 -16.68 0.28 -24.06
CA MET A 282 -16.94 0.25 -22.61
C MET A 282 -16.74 -1.16 -22.04
N ASN A 283 -17.03 -2.22 -22.82
CA ASN A 283 -16.79 -3.59 -22.36
C ASN A 283 -15.29 -3.91 -22.22
N LYS A 284 -14.43 -3.35 -23.10
CA LYS A 284 -12.97 -3.51 -22.99
C LYS A 284 -12.43 -2.78 -21.76
N VAL A 285 -12.89 -1.55 -21.53
CA VAL A 285 -12.51 -0.74 -20.37
C VAL A 285 -12.94 -1.41 -19.06
N LYS A 286 -14.17 -1.93 -19.00
CA LYS A 286 -14.66 -2.72 -17.86
C LYS A 286 -13.79 -3.95 -17.60
N LEU A 287 -13.38 -4.66 -18.65
CA LEU A 287 -12.51 -5.83 -18.52
C LEU A 287 -11.15 -5.43 -17.93
N VAL A 288 -10.52 -4.36 -18.42
CA VAL A 288 -9.24 -3.86 -17.90
C VAL A 288 -9.34 -3.51 -16.41
N PHE A 289 -10.35 -2.73 -16.02
CA PHE A 289 -10.53 -2.36 -14.60
C PHE A 289 -10.88 -3.55 -13.71
N ALA A 290 -11.71 -4.47 -14.20
CA ALA A 290 -12.02 -5.70 -13.47
C ALA A 290 -10.77 -6.57 -13.25
N THR A 291 -9.90 -6.67 -14.26
CA THR A 291 -8.64 -7.41 -14.11
C THR A 291 -7.69 -6.76 -13.10
N MET A 292 -7.55 -5.43 -13.11
CA MET A 292 -6.78 -4.73 -12.08
C MET A 292 -7.38 -4.91 -10.68
N MET A 293 -8.71 -4.84 -10.53
CA MET A 293 -9.39 -5.09 -9.25
C MET A 293 -9.16 -6.51 -8.74
N LEU A 294 -9.25 -7.51 -9.61
CA LEU A 294 -8.97 -8.89 -9.23
C LEU A 294 -7.49 -9.11 -8.89
N MET A 295 -6.57 -8.39 -9.53
CA MET A 295 -5.15 -8.40 -9.15
C MET A 295 -4.95 -7.83 -7.74
N THR A 296 -5.62 -6.72 -7.38
CA THR A 296 -5.58 -6.20 -6.00
C THR A 296 -6.20 -7.17 -5.00
N CYS A 297 -7.33 -7.80 -5.35
CA CYS A 297 -7.95 -8.85 -4.53
C CYS A 297 -6.97 -10.02 -4.31
N LEU A 298 -6.25 -10.42 -5.36
CA LEU A 298 -5.23 -11.46 -5.29
C LEU A 298 -4.08 -11.10 -4.35
N TRP A 299 -3.61 -9.86 -4.40
CA TRP A 299 -2.60 -9.34 -3.49
C TRP A 299 -3.09 -9.30 -2.04
N LEU A 300 -4.34 -8.88 -1.79
CA LEU A 300 -4.92 -8.96 -0.45
C LEU A 300 -5.04 -10.41 0.05
N LEU A 301 -5.27 -11.37 -0.86
CA LEU A 301 -5.28 -12.79 -0.52
C LEU A 301 -3.89 -13.33 -0.16
N THR A 302 -2.79 -12.79 -0.74
CA THR A 302 -1.44 -13.16 -0.29
C THR A 302 -1.16 -12.65 1.11
N LEU A 303 -1.55 -11.41 1.43
CA LEU A 303 -1.47 -10.90 2.81
C LEU A 303 -2.33 -11.71 3.80
N LEU A 304 -3.50 -12.18 3.36
CA LEU A 304 -4.37 -13.02 4.18
C LEU A 304 -3.75 -14.39 4.50
N ALA A 305 -2.79 -14.87 3.70
CA ALA A 305 -2.07 -16.12 3.95
C ALA A 305 -1.24 -16.09 5.25
N ASN A 306 -0.90 -14.89 5.75
CA ASN A 306 -0.21 -14.72 7.04
C ASN A 306 -1.13 -15.04 8.22
N HIS A 307 -2.45 -15.02 8.02
CA HIS A 307 -3.45 -15.24 9.06
C HIS A 307 -4.30 -16.51 8.86
N LEU A 308 -4.42 -17.00 7.62
CA LEU A 308 -5.22 -18.17 7.27
C LEU A 308 -4.35 -19.25 6.62
N PRO A 309 -4.67 -20.55 6.83
CA PRO A 309 -3.92 -21.61 6.19
C PRO A 309 -4.06 -21.50 4.68
N ILE A 310 -2.93 -21.68 3.98
CA ILE A 310 -2.75 -21.44 2.54
C ILE A 310 -3.80 -22.15 1.67
N PHE A 311 -4.37 -23.25 2.15
CA PHE A 311 -5.45 -23.99 1.50
C PHE A 311 -6.65 -23.11 1.13
N TRP A 312 -7.17 -22.30 2.05
CA TRP A 312 -8.35 -21.46 1.79
C TRP A 312 -8.04 -20.32 0.81
N VAL A 313 -6.82 -19.80 0.84
CA VAL A 313 -6.33 -18.79 -0.11
C VAL A 313 -6.35 -19.36 -1.53
N TYR A 314 -5.87 -20.59 -1.72
CA TYR A 314 -5.95 -21.29 -3.01
C TYR A 314 -7.39 -21.52 -3.46
N VAL A 315 -8.28 -21.94 -2.55
CA VAL A 315 -9.70 -22.17 -2.89
C VAL A 315 -10.37 -20.89 -3.41
N ILE A 316 -10.18 -19.76 -2.74
CA ILE A 316 -10.77 -18.47 -3.15
C ILE A 316 -10.15 -17.98 -4.46
N GLY A 317 -8.82 -18.07 -4.60
CA GLY A 317 -8.12 -17.68 -5.83
C GLY A 317 -8.56 -18.51 -7.04
N ILE A 318 -8.67 -19.84 -6.87
CA ILE A 318 -9.15 -20.76 -7.91
C ILE A 318 -10.62 -20.46 -8.25
N ALA A 319 -11.49 -20.26 -7.26
CA ALA A 319 -12.90 -19.94 -7.51
C ALA A 319 -13.05 -18.65 -8.32
N GLY A 320 -12.28 -17.62 -7.98
CA GLY A 320 -12.24 -16.36 -8.71
C GLY A 320 -11.73 -16.50 -10.14
N PHE A 321 -10.70 -17.33 -10.32
CA PHE A 321 -10.14 -17.65 -11.62
C PHE A 321 -11.12 -18.44 -12.51
N VAL A 322 -11.77 -19.48 -11.99
CA VAL A 322 -12.81 -20.25 -12.70
C VAL A 322 -13.93 -19.32 -13.15
N SER A 323 -14.36 -18.43 -12.27
CA SER A 323 -15.35 -17.40 -12.55
C SER A 323 -14.96 -16.54 -13.78
N LEU A 324 -13.75 -16.00 -13.81
CA LEU A 324 -13.21 -15.25 -14.95
C LEU A 324 -13.25 -16.07 -16.25
N VAL A 325 -12.75 -17.31 -16.23
CA VAL A 325 -12.70 -18.20 -17.40
C VAL A 325 -14.11 -18.50 -17.92
N LEU A 326 -15.05 -18.82 -17.04
CA LEU A 326 -16.46 -19.07 -17.41
C LEU A 326 -17.08 -17.85 -18.09
N ARG A 327 -16.73 -16.63 -17.67
CA ARG A 327 -17.24 -15.41 -18.29
C ARG A 327 -16.64 -15.14 -19.66
N VAL A 328 -15.33 -15.32 -19.82
CA VAL A 328 -14.66 -15.20 -21.13
C VAL A 328 -15.25 -16.22 -22.11
N LEU A 329 -15.50 -17.45 -21.65
CA LEU A 329 -16.19 -18.51 -22.41
C LEU A 329 -17.60 -18.10 -22.82
N LYS A 330 -18.37 -17.45 -21.93
CA LYS A 330 -19.76 -17.04 -22.20
C LYS A 330 -19.85 -15.86 -23.18
N ILE A 331 -18.91 -14.92 -23.14
CA ILE A 331 -18.94 -13.72 -24.01
C ILE A 331 -18.36 -14.01 -25.39
N HIS A 332 -17.23 -14.70 -25.46
CA HIS A 332 -16.49 -14.89 -26.73
C HIS A 332 -16.71 -16.28 -27.34
N GLY A 333 -17.22 -17.25 -26.58
CA GLY A 333 -17.37 -18.63 -27.04
C GLY A 333 -16.08 -19.46 -26.90
N PRO A 334 -16.17 -20.80 -27.00
CA PRO A 334 -15.07 -21.70 -26.61
C PRO A 334 -13.83 -21.63 -27.50
N LYS A 335 -14.00 -21.28 -28.79
CA LYS A 335 -12.89 -21.21 -29.76
C LYS A 335 -11.93 -20.04 -29.47
N PRO A 336 -12.39 -18.78 -29.40
CA PRO A 336 -11.51 -17.67 -29.08
C PRO A 336 -11.02 -17.72 -27.63
N THR A 337 -11.78 -18.24 -26.65
CA THR A 337 -11.26 -18.39 -25.28
C THR A 337 -10.11 -19.39 -25.21
N ALA A 338 -10.16 -20.49 -25.96
CA ALA A 338 -9.05 -21.44 -26.03
C ALA A 338 -7.83 -20.85 -26.76
N TRP A 339 -8.05 -20.02 -27.79
CA TRP A 339 -6.98 -19.30 -28.48
C TRP A 339 -6.36 -18.19 -27.64
N LEU A 340 -7.16 -17.45 -26.87
CA LEU A 340 -6.70 -16.37 -26.01
C LEU A 340 -6.04 -16.92 -24.73
N GLY A 341 -6.59 -18.01 -24.17
CA GLY A 341 -5.98 -18.74 -23.06
C GLY A 341 -4.71 -19.47 -23.47
N GLY A 342 -4.74 -20.20 -24.59
CA GLY A 342 -3.54 -20.84 -25.16
C GLY A 342 -2.49 -19.83 -25.61
N GLY A 343 -2.91 -18.71 -26.20
CA GLY A 343 -2.05 -17.59 -26.57
C GLY A 343 -1.44 -16.88 -25.36
N ALA A 344 -2.21 -16.65 -24.29
CA ALA A 344 -1.69 -16.10 -23.04
C ALA A 344 -0.70 -17.06 -22.37
N ILE A 345 -0.95 -18.37 -22.41
CA ILE A 345 -0.03 -19.38 -21.88
C ILE A 345 1.22 -19.45 -22.74
N SER A 346 1.10 -19.57 -24.06
CA SER A 346 2.27 -19.50 -24.93
C SER A 346 3.03 -18.21 -24.74
N PHE A 347 2.36 -17.08 -24.56
CA PHE A 347 3.01 -15.79 -24.31
C PHE A 347 3.69 -15.74 -22.95
N VAL A 348 3.07 -16.21 -21.86
CA VAL A 348 3.70 -16.27 -20.54
C VAL A 348 4.85 -17.28 -20.53
N THR A 349 4.67 -18.46 -21.11
CA THR A 349 5.70 -19.50 -21.17
C THR A 349 6.87 -19.03 -22.05
N LEU A 350 6.59 -18.44 -23.21
CA LEU A 350 7.60 -17.85 -24.09
C LEU A 350 8.26 -16.65 -23.43
N SER A 351 7.51 -15.78 -22.76
CA SER A 351 8.05 -14.65 -22.01
C SER A 351 8.92 -15.12 -20.85
N MET A 352 8.58 -16.22 -20.19
CA MET A 352 9.34 -16.80 -19.08
C MET A 352 10.59 -17.53 -19.58
N ILE A 353 10.52 -18.18 -20.74
CA ILE A 353 11.69 -18.75 -21.44
C ILE A 353 12.61 -17.62 -21.92
N VAL A 354 12.09 -16.59 -22.58
CA VAL A 354 12.85 -15.42 -23.03
C VAL A 354 13.43 -14.66 -21.84
N ALA A 355 12.67 -14.49 -20.76
CA ALA A 355 13.14 -13.91 -19.51
C ALA A 355 14.28 -14.75 -18.93
N SER A 356 14.13 -16.07 -18.84
CA SER A 356 15.15 -16.97 -18.32
C SER A 356 16.42 -16.99 -19.19
N LEU A 357 16.28 -16.94 -20.51
CA LEU A 357 17.41 -16.95 -21.44
C LEU A 357 18.15 -15.60 -21.47
N ASN A 358 17.46 -14.50 -21.14
CA ASN A 358 18.06 -13.18 -21.11
C ASN A 358 18.34 -12.70 -19.68
N ALA A 359 18.03 -13.47 -18.63
CA ALA A 359 18.00 -13.01 -17.24
C ALA A 359 19.26 -12.23 -16.84
N ASP A 360 20.42 -12.71 -17.28
CA ASP A 360 21.73 -12.12 -17.00
C ASP A 360 21.94 -10.71 -17.62
N SER A 361 21.13 -10.31 -18.60
CA SER A 361 21.25 -9.03 -19.32
C SER A 361 20.27 -7.94 -18.86
N TRP A 362 19.18 -8.28 -18.17
CA TRP A 362 18.15 -7.30 -17.75
C TRP A 362 17.73 -7.42 -16.29
N ALA A 363 18.03 -8.52 -15.61
CA ALA A 363 17.76 -8.70 -14.20
C ALA A 363 19.08 -8.78 -13.45
N THR A 364 19.43 -7.72 -12.73
CA THR A 364 20.36 -7.86 -11.60
C THR A 364 19.62 -8.68 -10.54
N PRO A 365 20.01 -9.94 -10.28
CA PRO A 365 19.34 -10.72 -9.25
C PRO A 365 19.48 -9.95 -7.94
N LEU A 366 18.35 -9.70 -7.27
CA LEU A 366 18.38 -9.11 -5.94
C LEU A 366 19.27 -10.01 -5.06
N PRO A 367 20.23 -9.43 -4.33
CA PRO A 367 21.08 -10.21 -3.45
C PRO A 367 20.21 -10.85 -2.36
N LYS A 368 20.72 -11.95 -1.77
CA LYS A 368 20.05 -12.59 -0.64
C LYS A 368 19.86 -11.56 0.47
N ASP A 369 18.72 -11.60 1.15
CA ASP A 369 18.47 -10.76 2.32
C ASP A 369 19.64 -10.85 3.32
N PRO A 370 20.08 -9.72 3.90
CA PRO A 370 21.05 -9.72 5.00
C PRO A 370 20.59 -10.65 6.13
N ASP A 371 21.53 -11.16 6.91
CA ASP A 371 21.23 -11.98 8.08
C ASP A 371 20.68 -11.08 9.21
N TRP A 372 19.40 -10.75 9.13
CA TRP A 372 18.71 -9.87 10.08
C TRP A 372 18.58 -10.52 11.46
N VAL A 373 19.02 -9.80 12.49
CA VAL A 373 18.82 -10.19 13.89
C VAL A 373 17.46 -9.66 14.37
N PRO A 374 16.67 -10.46 15.12
CA PRO A 374 15.42 -9.96 15.70
C PRO A 374 15.64 -8.73 16.58
N LEU A 375 14.77 -7.72 16.43
CA LEU A 375 14.83 -6.49 17.23
C LEU A 375 14.72 -6.78 18.73
N SER A 376 15.73 -6.35 19.48
CA SER A 376 15.75 -6.34 20.95
C SER A 376 16.40 -5.05 21.43
N THR A 377 15.70 -4.29 22.27
CA THR A 377 16.22 -3.03 22.81
C THR A 377 17.48 -3.22 23.64
N GLN A 378 17.54 -4.29 24.44
CA GLN A 378 18.71 -4.62 25.25
C GLN A 378 19.92 -4.95 24.36
N ALA A 379 19.69 -5.71 23.28
CA ALA A 379 20.78 -6.07 22.37
C ALA A 379 21.34 -4.85 21.62
N ILE A 380 20.53 -3.82 21.34
CA ILE A 380 21.02 -2.58 20.73
C ILE A 380 22.09 -1.95 21.62
N ASP A 381 21.81 -1.78 22.90
CA ASP A 381 22.72 -1.16 23.85
C ASP A 381 24.02 -1.96 23.99
N ASP A 382 23.92 -3.30 24.07
CA ASP A 382 25.07 -4.20 24.14
C ASP A 382 25.96 -4.08 22.89
N TYR A 383 25.37 -4.09 21.69
CA TYR A 383 26.14 -3.95 20.44
C TYR A 383 26.79 -2.58 20.29
N VAL A 384 26.11 -1.51 20.72
CA VAL A 384 26.66 -0.16 20.71
C VAL A 384 27.82 -0.04 21.70
N ALA A 385 27.69 -0.64 22.89
CA ALA A 385 28.77 -0.69 23.89
C ALA A 385 30.01 -1.47 23.38
N ASP A 386 29.80 -2.51 22.58
CA ASP A 386 30.86 -3.25 21.87
C ASP A 386 31.54 -2.46 20.74
N GLY A 387 31.12 -1.22 20.49
CA GLY A 387 31.68 -0.38 19.42
C GLY A 387 31.11 -0.65 18.03
N ARG A 388 29.98 -1.36 17.91
CA ARG A 388 29.32 -1.67 16.63
C ARG A 388 28.21 -0.67 16.33
N THR A 389 27.93 -0.49 15.03
CA THR A 389 26.78 0.29 14.55
C THR A 389 25.60 -0.67 14.40
N VAL A 390 24.41 -0.29 14.87
CA VAL A 390 23.20 -1.10 14.73
C VAL A 390 22.22 -0.39 13.80
N PHE A 391 21.85 -1.05 12.71
CA PHE A 391 20.82 -0.55 11.79
C PHE A 391 19.50 -1.26 12.11
N VAL A 392 18.51 -0.54 12.63
CA VAL A 392 17.19 -1.10 12.94
C VAL A 392 16.21 -0.76 11.83
N ASN A 393 15.62 -1.78 11.22
CA ASN A 393 14.53 -1.70 10.25
C ASN A 393 13.23 -2.28 10.83
N VAL A 394 12.26 -1.43 11.14
CA VAL A 394 10.91 -1.88 11.52
C VAL A 394 10.01 -1.87 10.29
N THR A 395 9.55 -3.06 9.89
CA THR A 395 8.90 -3.34 8.60
C THR A 395 7.58 -4.11 8.77
N ALA A 396 6.84 -4.30 7.67
CA ALA A 396 5.69 -5.21 7.61
C ALA A 396 5.39 -5.63 6.15
N ASP A 397 4.83 -6.82 5.95
CA ASP A 397 4.46 -7.34 4.61
C ASP A 397 3.38 -6.50 3.92
N TRP A 398 2.44 -5.95 4.69
CA TRP A 398 1.36 -5.09 4.19
C TRP A 398 1.83 -3.67 3.88
N CYS A 399 3.08 -3.32 4.22
CA CYS A 399 3.65 -1.99 4.04
C CYS A 399 4.37 -1.88 2.68
N ILE A 400 3.68 -1.33 1.69
CA ILE A 400 4.23 -1.10 0.33
C ILE A 400 5.48 -0.23 0.36
N THR A 401 5.51 0.82 1.19
CA THR A 401 6.68 1.69 1.32
C THR A 401 7.88 0.94 1.91
N CYS A 402 7.65 0.04 2.85
CA CYS A 402 8.71 -0.80 3.42
C CYS A 402 9.32 -1.68 2.33
N ARG A 403 8.50 -2.31 1.49
CA ARG A 403 8.95 -3.10 0.35
C ARG A 403 9.69 -2.25 -0.70
N ALA A 404 9.23 -1.02 -0.94
CA ALA A 404 9.90 -0.08 -1.83
C ALA A 404 11.29 0.34 -1.31
N ASN A 405 11.40 0.66 -0.02
CA ASN A 405 12.69 0.98 0.63
C ASN A 405 13.65 -0.22 0.61
N LYS A 406 13.13 -1.42 0.88
CA LYS A 406 13.91 -2.66 0.85
C LYS A 406 14.54 -2.90 -0.53
N ILE A 407 13.71 -2.89 -1.58
CA ILE A 407 14.17 -3.17 -2.95
C ILE A 407 14.97 -1.99 -3.53
N GLY A 408 14.57 -0.76 -3.23
CA GLY A 408 15.16 0.45 -3.83
C GLY A 408 16.40 0.97 -3.12
N VAL A 409 16.63 0.59 -1.85
CA VAL A 409 17.76 1.12 -1.05
C VAL A 409 18.48 0.02 -0.28
N LEU A 410 17.81 -0.75 0.57
CA LEU A 410 18.49 -1.69 1.48
C LEU A 410 19.20 -2.84 0.77
N LEU A 411 18.64 -3.32 -0.34
CA LEU A 411 19.21 -4.37 -1.19
C LEU A 411 20.03 -3.82 -2.36
N GLN A 412 20.33 -2.52 -2.35
CA GLN A 412 21.16 -1.87 -3.36
C GLN A 412 22.54 -1.53 -2.78
N ASN A 413 23.58 -1.67 -3.60
CA ASN A 413 24.90 -1.17 -3.22
C ASN A 413 24.93 0.36 -3.29
N PRO A 414 25.64 1.05 -2.37
CA PRO A 414 26.55 0.52 -1.35
C PRO A 414 25.91 0.15 0.00
N VAL A 415 24.60 0.36 0.18
CA VAL A 415 23.91 0.10 1.46
C VAL A 415 23.96 -1.38 1.83
N TYR A 416 23.70 -2.27 0.87
CA TYR A 416 23.73 -3.71 1.08
C TYR A 416 25.11 -4.20 1.60
N ASP A 417 26.19 -3.76 0.96
CA ASP A 417 27.56 -4.08 1.38
C ASP A 417 27.87 -3.57 2.80
N SER A 418 27.31 -2.41 3.17
CA SER A 418 27.45 -1.84 4.52
C SER A 418 26.70 -2.67 5.56
N LEU A 419 25.46 -3.07 5.27
CA LEU A 419 24.62 -3.87 6.18
C LEU A 419 25.11 -5.32 6.35
N THR A 420 25.87 -5.84 5.38
CA THR A 420 26.47 -7.19 5.44
C THR A 420 27.89 -7.18 6.01
N ASN A 421 28.47 -5.99 6.26
CA ASN A 421 29.77 -5.88 6.88
C ASN A 421 29.70 -6.17 8.38
N SER A 422 30.68 -6.91 8.90
CA SER A 422 30.88 -7.24 10.33
C SER A 422 30.81 -6.06 11.33
N THR A 423 30.95 -4.82 10.87
CA THR A 423 30.89 -3.63 11.74
C THR A 423 29.46 -3.12 11.99
N VAL A 424 28.52 -3.47 11.09
CA VAL A 424 27.12 -3.07 11.18
C VAL A 424 26.28 -4.30 11.52
N VAL A 425 25.43 -4.19 12.52
CA VAL A 425 24.48 -5.23 12.92
C VAL A 425 23.11 -4.85 12.34
N PRO A 426 22.60 -5.55 11.30
CA PRO A 426 21.26 -5.33 10.80
C PRO A 426 20.24 -6.00 11.73
N MET A 427 19.34 -5.22 12.32
CA MET A 427 18.23 -5.67 13.15
C MET A 427 16.89 -5.42 12.49
N GLU A 428 15.99 -6.40 12.55
CA GLU A 428 14.63 -6.29 11.98
C GLU A 428 13.55 -6.45 13.04
N GLY A 429 12.59 -5.51 13.04
CA GLY A 429 11.33 -5.63 13.75
C GLY A 429 10.19 -5.90 12.76
N ASP A 430 9.74 -7.14 12.65
CA ASP A 430 8.59 -7.51 11.81
C ASP A 430 7.26 -7.20 12.50
N TRP A 431 6.60 -6.14 12.06
CA TRP A 431 5.30 -5.67 12.54
C TRP A 431 4.14 -6.10 11.61
N THR A 432 4.32 -7.20 10.86
CA THR A 432 3.27 -7.84 10.06
C THR A 432 2.12 -8.34 10.93
N VAL A 433 2.46 -8.91 12.10
CA VAL A 433 1.50 -9.33 13.13
C VAL A 433 1.70 -8.45 14.37
N ALA A 434 0.61 -8.20 15.10
CA ALA A 434 0.67 -7.42 16.34
C ALA A 434 1.69 -8.00 17.33
N SER A 435 2.61 -7.16 17.80
CA SER A 435 3.69 -7.53 18.72
C SER A 435 3.91 -6.40 19.71
N ASP A 436 3.74 -6.68 21.00
CA ASP A 436 3.89 -5.68 22.07
C ASP A 436 5.32 -5.10 22.11
N PRO A 437 6.41 -5.89 22.05
CA PRO A 437 7.78 -5.36 22.07
C PRO A 437 8.06 -4.35 20.93
N ILE A 438 7.61 -4.66 19.71
CA ILE A 438 7.81 -3.78 18.55
C ILE A 438 6.94 -2.52 18.67
N THR A 439 5.71 -2.68 19.15
CA THR A 439 4.78 -1.55 19.36
C THR A 439 5.32 -0.58 20.40
N ASP A 440 5.89 -1.09 21.49
CA ASP A 440 6.49 -0.26 22.53
C ASP A 440 7.79 0.40 22.06
N TYR A 441 8.60 -0.29 21.26
CA TYR A 441 9.77 0.30 20.61
C TYR A 441 9.40 1.47 19.68
N LEU A 442 8.36 1.31 18.85
CA LEU A 442 7.86 2.40 18.01
C LEU A 442 7.38 3.58 18.85
N ARG A 443 6.65 3.33 19.94
CA ARG A 443 6.16 4.39 20.85
C ARG A 443 7.30 5.15 21.52
N GLN A 444 8.32 4.45 22.01
CA GLN A 444 9.50 5.06 22.63
C GLN A 444 10.20 6.01 21.67
N ASN A 445 10.21 5.68 20.37
CA ASN A 445 10.78 6.52 19.31
C ASN A 445 9.78 7.54 18.72
N GLY A 446 8.62 7.76 19.35
CA GLY A 446 7.62 8.72 18.88
C GLY A 446 6.97 8.36 17.54
N ARG A 447 6.91 7.06 17.20
CA ARG A 447 6.33 6.54 15.96
C ARG A 447 5.04 5.76 16.22
N VAL A 448 4.13 5.83 15.26
CA VAL A 448 2.80 5.22 15.34
C VAL A 448 2.54 4.17 14.25
N GLY A 449 3.57 3.82 13.47
CA GLY A 449 3.50 2.82 12.40
C GLY A 449 4.83 2.65 11.66
N VAL A 450 4.80 1.84 10.61
CA VAL A 450 5.93 1.49 9.73
C VAL A 450 5.82 2.20 8.36
N PRO A 451 6.92 2.41 7.61
CA PRO A 451 8.30 2.04 7.94
C PRO A 451 8.90 2.94 9.02
N PHE A 452 9.76 2.36 9.85
CA PHE A 452 10.62 3.13 10.75
C PHE A 452 12.04 2.55 10.70
N ASN A 453 13.00 3.41 10.39
CA ASN A 453 14.41 3.04 10.33
C ASN A 453 15.19 3.99 11.23
N ILE A 454 16.16 3.45 11.97
CA ILE A 454 17.02 4.23 12.86
C ILE A 454 18.39 3.56 12.96
N VAL A 455 19.43 4.38 13.06
CA VAL A 455 20.82 3.90 13.13
C VAL A 455 21.42 4.28 14.46
N TYR A 456 21.83 3.31 15.25
CA TYR A 456 22.55 3.50 16.50
C TYR A 456 24.04 3.24 16.30
N GLY A 457 24.88 3.86 17.12
CA GLY A 457 26.30 3.55 17.11
C GLY A 457 27.04 4.26 18.24
N PRO A 458 28.34 4.02 18.40
CA PRO A 458 29.11 4.49 19.54
C PRO A 458 29.16 6.01 19.66
N ALA A 459 29.13 6.72 18.52
CA ALA A 459 29.12 8.18 18.49
C ALA A 459 27.71 8.76 18.73
N THR A 460 26.66 7.98 18.44
CA THR A 460 25.26 8.39 18.64
C THR A 460 24.45 7.25 19.28
N PRO A 461 24.60 7.02 20.61
CA PRO A 461 23.87 5.97 21.31
C PRO A 461 22.35 6.19 21.33
N GLU A 462 21.88 7.44 21.24
CA GLU A 462 20.45 7.77 21.17
C GLU A 462 19.81 7.45 19.79
N GLY A 463 20.64 7.17 18.78
CA GLY A 463 20.22 6.81 17.44
C GLY A 463 19.86 7.99 16.53
N ILE A 464 20.06 7.79 15.22
CA ILE A 464 19.76 8.75 14.15
C ILE A 464 18.52 8.25 13.40
N PRO A 465 17.33 8.82 13.61
CA PRO A 465 16.12 8.39 12.90
C PRO A 465 16.19 8.77 11.43
N LEU A 466 15.86 7.82 10.56
CA LEU A 466 15.87 8.02 9.11
C LEU A 466 14.51 8.47 8.57
N PRO A 467 14.47 9.10 7.39
CA PRO A 467 13.23 9.45 6.71
C PRO A 467 12.38 8.21 6.35
N ILE A 468 11.06 8.41 6.21
CA ILE A 468 10.11 7.34 5.85
C ILE A 468 10.42 6.75 4.46
N ILE A 469 10.77 7.62 3.51
CA ILE A 469 11.29 7.22 2.20
C ILE A 469 12.81 7.23 2.31
N LEU A 470 13.41 6.06 2.25
CA LEU A 470 14.86 5.95 2.37
C LEU A 470 15.53 6.46 1.10
N SER A 471 16.70 7.07 1.30
CA SER A 471 17.67 7.32 0.23
C SER A 471 19.00 6.71 0.63
N GLU A 472 19.78 6.31 -0.38
CA GLU A 472 21.13 5.79 -0.19
C GLU A 472 21.99 6.74 0.66
N GLU A 473 21.97 8.03 0.31
CA GLU A 473 22.73 9.08 0.99
C GLU A 473 22.34 9.20 2.47
N ALA A 474 21.05 9.18 2.79
CA ALA A 474 20.58 9.28 4.17
C ALA A 474 21.02 8.07 5.01
N VAL A 475 20.95 6.86 4.45
CA VAL A 475 21.37 5.64 5.16
C VAL A 475 22.88 5.62 5.38
N MET A 476 23.66 5.87 4.33
CA MET A 476 25.13 5.83 4.42
C MET A 476 25.69 6.93 5.31
N SER A 477 25.13 8.14 5.24
CA SER A 477 25.53 9.24 6.14
C SER A 477 25.20 8.93 7.59
N ALA A 478 24.02 8.36 7.89
CA ALA A 478 23.65 7.98 9.24
C ALA A 478 24.56 6.86 9.79
N ILE A 479 24.87 5.82 9.00
CA ILE A 479 25.80 4.76 9.40
C ILE A 479 27.18 5.33 9.70
N LYS A 480 27.69 6.21 8.84
CA LYS A 480 29.00 6.85 9.04
C LYS A 480 29.02 7.68 10.32
N LEU A 481 28.05 8.59 10.48
CA LEU A 481 27.93 9.45 11.66
C LEU A 481 27.81 8.63 12.95
N ALA A 482 26.97 7.59 12.95
CA ALA A 482 26.77 6.74 14.11
C ALA A 482 28.01 5.93 14.48
N SER A 483 28.80 5.49 13.48
CA SER A 483 30.04 4.74 13.71
C SER A 483 31.16 5.58 14.33
N GLY A 484 31.10 6.91 14.21
CA GLY A 484 32.15 7.82 14.67
C GLY A 484 33.47 7.70 13.89
N ARG A 485 33.43 7.20 12.64
CA ARG A 485 34.61 6.92 11.79
C ARG A 485 34.57 7.66 10.45
#